data_AF-A0A1I4K1D0-F1
#
_entry.id   AF-A0A1I4K1D0-F1
#
_cell.length_a   1.000
_cell.length_b   1.000
_cell.length_c   1.000
_cell.angle_alpha   90.00
_cell.angle_beta   90.00
_cell.angle_gamma   90.00
#
_symmetry.space_group_name_H-M   'P 1'
#
loop_
_entity.id
_entity.type
_entity.pdbx_description
1 polymer ?
#
loop_
_entity_poly.entity_id
_entity_poly.type
_entity_poly.pdbx_seq_one_letter_code
_entity_poly.pdbx_strand_id
1 'polypeptide(L)'
;MNIRKISQICAAALMVGGMANAQEFGGEKADPVMASPFSFAESQKKAERAKEVAAQESGSKVIGGKVAEDGAWPWQVALVVGGYPLQPDIQFCGGSMVLDRWVLTAAHCIHMADDNGNYRDIPAERFNVVVGTNHLVEGKGDVVPVEAVFRHPGYVGTEFDNDIALIKLARAPRAPYRTIKVPDAEFGDYLEQPGVTTFVTGWGLIEGAQNPDRLREVQIQMMERDMCNGLLLEARAEEAVKGFGYAAQVFGMNQATAEQAWSEFVQHVPAPLTPNMICSGTYEGGKTSCQGDSGGPLVVPLNDGSFIQAGVVSWGLSAKDSKTCAENAIFSAYTRTANYVGWLNDTIARNN
;
A
#
# COMPACT_ATOMS: atom_id res chain seq x y z
N MET A 1 -12.93 13.40 16.18
CA MET A 1 -14.12 13.11 15.34
C MET A 1 -15.29 12.68 16.23
N ASN A 2 -16.54 13.03 15.89
CA ASN A 2 -17.69 12.96 16.79
C ASN A 2 -18.38 11.57 16.69
N ILE A 3 -18.33 10.75 17.75
CA ILE A 3 -19.00 9.43 17.89
C ILE A 3 -20.44 9.44 17.34
N ARG A 4 -21.11 10.59 17.46
CA ARG A 4 -22.45 10.85 16.94
C ARG A 4 -22.65 10.51 15.45
N LYS A 5 -21.66 10.69 14.57
CA LYS A 5 -21.80 10.35 13.13
C LYS A 5 -21.86 8.84 12.91
N ILE A 6 -21.03 8.06 13.59
CA ILE A 6 -21.02 6.60 13.47
C ILE A 6 -22.25 5.97 14.15
N SER A 7 -22.74 6.58 15.24
CA SER A 7 -24.00 6.19 15.87
C SER A 7 -25.22 6.40 14.95
N GLN A 8 -25.22 7.45 14.11
CA GLN A 8 -26.33 7.76 13.19
C GLN A 8 -26.49 6.73 12.06
N ILE A 9 -25.42 6.05 11.66
CA ILE A 9 -25.46 4.98 10.64
C ILE A 9 -26.37 3.82 11.10
N CYS A 10 -26.40 3.53 12.41
CA CYS A 10 -27.23 2.47 12.99
C CYS A 10 -28.74 2.75 12.84
N ALA A 11 -29.17 4.01 12.97
CA ALA A 11 -30.57 4.39 12.86
C ALA A 11 -31.13 4.18 11.45
N ALA A 12 -30.31 4.35 10.41
CA ALA A 12 -30.72 4.15 9.02
C ALA A 12 -30.88 2.66 8.65
N ALA A 13 -29.99 1.78 9.16
CA ALA A 13 -30.03 0.35 8.87
C ALA A 13 -31.21 -0.38 9.54
N LEU A 14 -31.63 0.08 10.73
CA LEU A 14 -32.77 -0.49 11.48
C LEU A 14 -34.14 -0.17 10.86
N MET A 15 -34.21 0.82 9.95
CA MET A 15 -35.47 1.28 9.33
C MET A 15 -35.89 0.45 8.10
N VAL A 16 -35.06 -0.47 7.60
CA VAL A 16 -35.37 -1.32 6.43
C VAL A 16 -35.80 -2.71 6.90
N GLY A 17 -36.90 -2.79 7.64
CA GLY A 17 -37.47 -4.03 8.16
C GLY A 17 -38.64 -4.55 7.32
N GLY A 18 -38.37 -5.08 6.12
CA GLY A 18 -39.31 -5.94 5.39
C GLY A 18 -38.95 -7.40 5.63
N MET A 19 -39.90 -8.23 6.09
CA MET A 19 -39.67 -9.66 6.31
C MET A 19 -39.24 -10.36 5.00
N ALA A 20 -37.96 -10.68 4.89
CA ALA A 20 -37.44 -11.59 3.87
C ALA A 20 -37.02 -12.90 4.55
N ASN A 21 -37.54 -14.02 4.05
CA ASN A 21 -37.23 -15.36 4.51
C ASN A 21 -35.73 -15.66 4.34
N ALA A 22 -35.20 -16.43 5.28
CA ALA A 22 -33.83 -16.91 5.31
C ALA A 22 -33.45 -17.60 4.00
N GLN A 23 -32.57 -16.96 3.24
CA GLN A 23 -31.75 -17.61 2.26
C GLN A 23 -30.33 -17.60 2.85
N GLU A 24 -29.78 -18.80 3.03
CA GLU A 24 -28.42 -19.00 3.52
C GLU A 24 -27.47 -18.07 2.76
N PHE A 25 -26.95 -17.04 3.45
CA PHE A 25 -25.74 -16.38 3.02
C PHE A 25 -24.61 -17.37 3.28
N GLY A 26 -24.41 -18.27 2.32
CA GLY A 26 -23.12 -18.90 2.14
C GLY A 26 -22.13 -17.75 2.09
N GLY A 27 -21.27 -17.66 3.10
CA GLY A 27 -20.16 -16.74 3.06
C GLY A 27 -19.40 -17.04 1.78
N GLU A 28 -19.47 -16.14 0.82
CA GLU A 28 -18.51 -16.12 -0.26
C GLU A 28 -17.15 -16.08 0.43
N LYS A 29 -16.43 -17.20 0.32
CA LYS A 29 -15.02 -17.23 0.66
C LYS A 29 -14.43 -16.03 -0.06
N ALA A 30 -13.76 -15.15 0.68
CA ALA A 30 -12.96 -14.09 0.10
C ALA A 30 -12.22 -14.68 -1.11
N ASP A 31 -12.45 -14.07 -2.28
CA ASP A 31 -11.88 -14.53 -3.53
C ASP A 31 -10.38 -14.76 -3.30
N PRO A 32 -9.80 -15.92 -3.66
CA PRO A 32 -8.38 -16.24 -3.41
C PRO A 32 -7.40 -15.32 -4.16
N VAL A 33 -7.90 -14.23 -4.76
CA VAL A 33 -7.23 -13.29 -5.67
C VAL A 33 -6.41 -12.21 -4.92
N MET A 34 -6.35 -12.25 -3.59
CA MET A 34 -5.24 -11.64 -2.84
C MET A 34 -4.03 -12.60 -2.72
N ALA A 35 -3.94 -13.58 -3.61
CA ALA A 35 -2.72 -14.34 -3.87
C ALA A 35 -1.63 -13.36 -4.28
N SER A 36 -0.73 -13.04 -3.35
CA SER A 36 0.62 -12.49 -3.54
C SER A 36 0.88 -11.69 -4.85
N PRO A 37 1.25 -10.39 -4.80
CA PRO A 37 1.58 -9.62 -6.01
C PRO A 37 2.72 -10.25 -6.83
N PHE A 38 3.58 -11.05 -6.19
CA PHE A 38 4.60 -11.85 -6.85
C PHE A 38 4.00 -13.02 -7.65
N SER A 39 3.03 -13.76 -7.10
CA SER A 39 2.32 -14.81 -7.86
C SER A 39 1.59 -14.23 -9.08
N PHE A 40 1.02 -13.03 -8.91
CA PHE A 40 0.38 -12.30 -9.98
C PHE A 40 1.38 -11.90 -11.09
N ALA A 41 2.56 -11.40 -10.72
CA ALA A 41 3.65 -11.10 -11.66
C ALA A 41 4.20 -12.36 -12.35
N GLU A 42 4.44 -13.45 -11.62
CA GLU A 42 4.91 -14.73 -12.17
C GLU A 42 3.94 -15.35 -13.18
N SER A 43 2.64 -15.20 -12.94
CA SER A 43 1.60 -15.76 -13.81
C SER A 43 1.44 -15.02 -15.15
N GLN A 44 2.07 -13.85 -15.32
CA GLN A 44 1.84 -12.93 -16.44
C GLN A 44 0.39 -12.43 -16.62
N LYS A 45 -0.53 -12.81 -15.72
CA LYS A 45 -1.94 -12.36 -15.70
C LYS A 45 -2.08 -10.86 -15.49
N LYS A 46 -1.02 -10.19 -15.03
CA LYS A 46 -0.93 -8.72 -14.97
C LYS A 46 -1.19 -8.07 -16.33
N ALA A 47 -0.75 -8.68 -17.43
CA ALA A 47 -1.01 -8.21 -18.80
C ALA A 47 -2.43 -8.55 -19.30
N GLU A 48 -3.00 -9.68 -18.89
CA GLU A 48 -4.36 -10.09 -19.26
C GLU A 48 -5.40 -9.20 -18.58
N ARG A 49 -5.21 -8.92 -17.29
CA ARG A 49 -6.08 -8.02 -16.52
C ARG A 49 -6.03 -6.58 -17.03
N ALA A 50 -4.85 -6.12 -17.47
CA ALA A 50 -4.73 -4.84 -18.17
C ALA A 50 -5.63 -4.75 -19.41
N LYS A 51 -5.75 -5.85 -20.16
CA LYS A 51 -6.60 -5.93 -21.37
C LYS A 51 -8.09 -6.02 -21.02
N GLU A 52 -8.46 -6.76 -19.98
CA GLU A 52 -9.86 -6.89 -19.54
C GLU A 52 -10.43 -5.57 -19.02
N VAL A 53 -9.67 -4.84 -18.20
CA VAL A 53 -10.10 -3.53 -17.66
C VAL A 53 -10.11 -2.47 -18.77
N ALA A 54 -9.15 -2.48 -19.69
CA ALA A 54 -9.16 -1.59 -20.86
C ALA A 54 -10.36 -1.83 -21.81
N ALA A 55 -11.01 -3.00 -21.74
CA ALA A 55 -12.19 -3.33 -22.53
C ALA A 55 -13.52 -2.88 -21.89
N GLN A 56 -13.53 -2.44 -20.62
CA GLN A 56 -14.76 -2.19 -19.85
C GLN A 56 -15.20 -0.72 -19.70
N GLU A 57 -14.38 0.31 -20.01
CA GLU A 57 -14.86 1.71 -19.99
C GLU A 57 -14.35 2.60 -21.15
N SER A 58 -15.23 3.51 -21.61
CA SER A 58 -14.92 4.62 -22.52
C SER A 58 -14.96 5.93 -21.72
N GLY A 59 -13.80 6.56 -21.55
CA GLY A 59 -13.67 7.84 -20.82
C GLY A 59 -12.34 7.98 -20.07
N SER A 60 -11.23 8.06 -20.80
CA SER A 60 -9.86 8.16 -20.27
C SER A 60 -9.63 9.36 -19.32
N LYS A 61 -9.62 9.09 -18.00
CA LYS A 61 -9.41 9.99 -16.85
C LYS A 61 -7.96 10.36 -16.46
N VAL A 62 -6.97 9.50 -16.36
CA VAL A 62 -5.77 9.71 -15.48
C VAL A 62 -6.14 9.85 -13.99
N ILE A 63 -5.98 8.77 -13.21
CA ILE A 63 -5.97 8.87 -11.75
C ILE A 63 -4.60 9.38 -11.28
N GLY A 64 -4.47 10.70 -11.32
CA GLY A 64 -3.63 11.51 -10.44
C GLY A 64 -2.17 11.74 -10.81
N GLY A 65 -1.48 10.75 -11.37
CA GLY A 65 -0.03 10.79 -11.60
C GLY A 65 0.38 11.27 -13.00
N LYS A 66 1.50 11.99 -13.10
CA LYS A 66 2.14 12.33 -14.38
C LYS A 66 3.33 11.42 -14.63
N VAL A 67 3.83 11.39 -15.88
CA VAL A 67 5.08 10.68 -16.17
C VAL A 67 6.23 11.43 -15.49
N ALA A 68 7.06 10.70 -14.74
CA ALA A 68 8.25 11.27 -14.13
C ALA A 68 9.31 11.56 -15.20
N GLU A 69 10.02 12.66 -15.04
CA GLU A 69 11.17 12.98 -15.89
C GLU A 69 12.30 11.96 -15.67
N ASP A 70 13.04 11.65 -16.74
CA ASP A 70 14.11 10.66 -16.69
C ASP A 70 15.17 11.07 -15.65
N GLY A 71 15.40 10.20 -14.65
CA GLY A 71 16.34 10.46 -13.57
C GLY A 71 15.86 11.41 -12.46
N ALA A 72 14.60 11.86 -12.47
CA ALA A 72 14.03 12.72 -11.43
C ALA A 72 14.07 12.08 -10.03
N TRP A 73 13.97 10.75 -9.97
CA TRP A 73 13.92 9.96 -8.73
C TRP A 73 15.05 8.93 -8.68
N PRO A 74 16.32 9.37 -8.52
CA PRO A 74 17.50 8.53 -8.75
C PRO A 74 17.74 7.42 -7.70
N TRP A 75 16.95 7.40 -6.63
CA TRP A 75 16.92 6.33 -5.64
C TRP A 75 15.86 5.27 -5.92
N GLN A 76 14.90 5.52 -6.82
CA GLN A 76 13.81 4.60 -7.11
C GLN A 76 14.35 3.28 -7.66
N VAL A 77 13.82 2.17 -7.15
CA VAL A 77 14.09 0.83 -7.69
C VAL A 77 12.81 0.06 -7.97
N ALA A 78 12.90 -0.93 -8.83
CA ALA A 78 11.84 -1.92 -9.07
C ALA A 78 12.30 -3.30 -8.63
N LEU A 79 11.44 -4.00 -7.87
CA LEU A 79 11.59 -5.42 -7.57
C LEU A 79 10.89 -6.21 -8.68
N VAL A 80 11.65 -7.08 -9.34
CA VAL A 80 11.18 -7.84 -10.50
C VAL A 80 11.43 -9.33 -10.32
N VAL A 81 10.53 -10.16 -10.83
CA VAL A 81 10.70 -11.63 -10.82
C VAL A 81 11.97 -12.02 -11.57
N GLY A 82 12.76 -12.91 -10.97
CA GLY A 82 13.99 -13.43 -11.57
C GLY A 82 13.73 -14.48 -12.65
N GLY A 83 14.69 -14.65 -13.57
CA GLY A 83 14.59 -15.64 -14.64
C GLY A 83 13.76 -15.23 -15.87
N TYR A 84 13.19 -14.03 -15.87
CA TYR A 84 12.42 -13.48 -16.99
C TYR A 84 13.08 -12.23 -17.59
N PRO A 85 12.88 -11.93 -18.90
CA PRO A 85 13.30 -10.68 -19.50
C PRO A 85 12.66 -9.46 -18.83
N LEU A 86 13.38 -8.34 -18.76
CA LEU A 86 12.87 -7.11 -18.14
C LEU A 86 11.71 -6.53 -18.96
N GLN A 87 10.52 -6.51 -18.37
CA GLN A 87 9.31 -5.90 -18.89
C GLN A 87 8.42 -5.40 -17.73
N PRO A 88 7.41 -4.53 -17.98
CA PRO A 88 6.60 -3.95 -16.91
C PRO A 88 5.80 -4.98 -16.09
N ASP A 89 5.47 -6.12 -16.70
CA ASP A 89 4.61 -7.13 -16.07
C ASP A 89 5.32 -7.95 -14.99
N ILE A 90 6.64 -8.09 -15.06
CA ILE A 90 7.41 -8.86 -14.08
C ILE A 90 7.73 -8.06 -12.81
N GLN A 91 7.39 -6.77 -12.79
CA GLN A 91 7.52 -5.92 -11.63
C GLN A 91 6.37 -6.18 -10.66
N PHE A 92 6.70 -6.39 -9.38
CA PHE A 92 5.70 -6.68 -8.34
C PHE A 92 5.73 -5.68 -7.19
N CYS A 93 6.88 -5.05 -6.92
CA CYS A 93 7.03 -4.02 -5.88
C CYS A 93 8.08 -2.96 -6.29
N GLY A 94 8.11 -1.86 -5.55
CA GLY A 94 9.13 -0.83 -5.59
C GLY A 94 10.04 -0.87 -4.35
N GLY A 95 10.96 0.08 -4.32
CA GLY A 95 11.86 0.32 -3.20
C GLY A 95 12.67 1.58 -3.41
N SER A 96 13.59 1.84 -2.49
CA SER A 96 14.55 2.95 -2.60
C SER A 96 15.96 2.53 -2.20
N MET A 97 16.96 3.00 -2.95
CA MET A 97 18.37 2.89 -2.56
C MET A 97 18.63 3.76 -1.33
N VAL A 98 19.00 3.14 -0.20
CA VAL A 98 19.39 3.84 1.03
C VAL A 98 20.90 3.84 1.26
N LEU A 99 21.61 2.83 0.71
CA LEU A 99 23.07 2.76 0.58
C LEU A 99 23.44 1.99 -0.71
N ASP A 100 24.72 1.95 -1.09
CA ASP A 100 25.22 1.37 -2.36
C ASP A 100 24.77 -0.08 -2.66
N ARG A 101 24.46 -0.85 -1.61
CA ARG A 101 23.94 -2.23 -1.73
C ARG A 101 22.68 -2.46 -0.90
N TRP A 102 22.04 -1.41 -0.40
CA TRP A 102 20.91 -1.54 0.51
C TRP A 102 19.69 -0.84 -0.06
N VAL A 103 18.63 -1.62 -0.20
CA VAL A 103 17.33 -1.16 -0.66
C VAL A 103 16.34 -1.25 0.49
N LEU A 104 15.59 -0.18 0.72
CA LEU A 104 14.46 -0.13 1.63
C LEU A 104 13.17 -0.44 0.85
N THR A 105 12.33 -1.31 1.39
CA THR A 105 11.03 -1.69 0.81
C THR A 105 10.04 -2.10 1.92
N ALA A 106 8.84 -2.54 1.53
CA ALA A 106 7.84 -3.06 2.45
C ALA A 106 8.11 -4.55 2.78
N ALA A 107 7.75 -4.99 3.98
CA ALA A 107 7.87 -6.39 4.37
C ALA A 107 6.93 -7.30 3.57
N HIS A 108 5.72 -6.84 3.25
CA HIS A 108 4.76 -7.60 2.44
C HIS A 108 5.27 -7.86 1.01
N CYS A 109 6.24 -7.09 0.53
CA CYS A 109 6.90 -7.34 -0.76
C CYS A 109 7.86 -8.53 -0.72
N ILE A 110 8.36 -8.91 0.47
CA ILE A 110 9.28 -10.04 0.62
C ILE A 110 8.70 -11.17 1.47
N HIS A 111 7.56 -10.98 2.14
CA HIS A 111 6.90 -11.98 2.97
C HIS A 111 5.44 -12.13 2.56
N MET A 112 5.15 -13.19 1.81
CA MET A 112 3.86 -13.36 1.15
C MET A 112 3.32 -14.76 1.38
N ALA A 113 2.00 -14.91 1.26
CA ALA A 113 1.35 -16.20 1.24
C ALA A 113 1.76 -17.01 -0.01
N ASP A 114 2.09 -18.28 0.20
CA ASP A 114 2.19 -19.28 -0.86
C ASP A 114 0.79 -19.72 -1.34
N ASP A 115 0.73 -20.59 -2.35
CA ASP A 115 -0.52 -21.11 -2.92
C ASP A 115 -1.40 -21.85 -1.89
N ASN A 116 -0.82 -22.26 -0.75
CA ASN A 116 -1.52 -22.92 0.34
C ASN A 116 -1.92 -21.93 1.47
N GLY A 117 -1.68 -20.64 1.28
CA GLY A 117 -1.96 -19.59 2.26
C GLY A 117 -0.91 -19.43 3.36
N ASN A 118 0.24 -20.12 3.29
CA ASN A 118 1.29 -20.00 4.29
C ASN A 118 2.23 -18.85 3.96
N TYR A 119 2.43 -17.94 4.91
CA TYR A 119 3.32 -16.80 4.71
C TYR A 119 4.79 -17.17 4.90
N ARG A 120 5.62 -16.81 3.91
CA ARG A 120 7.06 -17.07 3.91
C ARG A 120 7.84 -15.95 3.24
N ASP A 121 9.10 -15.81 3.65
CA ASP A 121 10.02 -14.89 2.99
C ASP A 121 10.40 -15.43 1.59
N ILE A 122 10.44 -14.56 0.57
CA ILE A 122 10.84 -14.91 -0.79
C ILE A 122 12.35 -15.24 -0.78
N PRO A 123 12.78 -16.38 -1.34
CA PRO A 123 14.20 -16.67 -1.54
C PRO A 123 14.86 -15.61 -2.43
N ALA A 124 16.06 -15.16 -2.04
CA ALA A 124 16.79 -14.09 -2.71
C ALA A 124 17.00 -14.34 -4.22
N GLU A 125 17.19 -15.59 -4.62
CA GLU A 125 17.39 -16.02 -5.99
C GLU A 125 16.15 -15.89 -6.89
N ARG A 126 14.95 -15.73 -6.31
CA ARG A 126 13.70 -15.65 -7.09
C ARG A 126 13.41 -14.26 -7.65
N PHE A 127 14.17 -13.24 -7.26
CA PHE A 127 13.91 -11.88 -7.73
C PHE A 127 15.19 -11.06 -7.85
N ASN A 128 15.10 -9.99 -8.65
CA ASN A 128 16.18 -9.03 -8.84
C ASN A 128 15.68 -7.62 -8.53
N VAL A 129 16.62 -6.70 -8.35
CA VAL A 129 16.34 -5.28 -8.22
C VAL A 129 16.85 -4.54 -9.45
N VAL A 130 15.98 -3.76 -10.09
CA VAL A 130 16.32 -2.91 -11.22
C VAL A 130 16.59 -1.49 -10.72
N VAL A 131 17.77 -0.95 -11.07
CA VAL A 131 18.23 0.36 -10.61
C VAL A 131 18.63 1.25 -11.79
N GLY A 132 18.42 2.56 -11.67
CA GLY A 132 18.96 3.56 -12.60
C GLY A 132 18.20 3.68 -13.92
N THR A 133 16.89 3.42 -13.93
CA THR A 133 16.02 3.59 -15.09
C THR A 133 14.62 4.05 -14.70
N ASN A 134 14.00 4.87 -15.55
CA ASN A 134 12.57 5.17 -15.50
C ASN A 134 11.76 4.17 -16.35
N HIS A 135 12.41 3.34 -17.16
CA HIS A 135 11.82 2.48 -18.18
C HIS A 135 12.06 1.00 -17.85
N LEU A 136 10.99 0.23 -17.62
CA LEU A 136 11.06 -1.21 -17.34
C LEU A 136 11.05 -2.02 -18.64
N VAL A 137 12.11 -1.87 -19.43
CA VAL A 137 12.29 -2.59 -20.69
C VAL A 137 13.72 -3.10 -20.80
N GLU A 138 13.93 -4.18 -21.57
CA GLU A 138 15.24 -4.78 -21.76
C GLU A 138 16.32 -3.76 -22.21
N GLY A 139 17.51 -3.88 -21.64
CA GLY A 139 18.64 -2.99 -21.93
C GLY A 139 18.61 -1.63 -21.20
N LYS A 140 17.60 -1.37 -20.36
CA LYS A 140 17.53 -0.15 -19.53
C LYS A 140 17.83 -0.45 -18.06
N GLY A 141 18.61 0.43 -17.44
CA GLY A 141 19.04 0.28 -16.04
C GLY A 141 20.03 -0.86 -15.83
N ASP A 142 20.22 -1.25 -14.58
CA ASP A 142 21.02 -2.41 -14.18
C ASP A 142 20.16 -3.35 -13.35
N VAL A 143 20.09 -4.61 -13.79
CA VAL A 143 19.41 -5.69 -13.07
C VAL A 143 20.42 -6.31 -12.11
N VAL A 144 20.17 -6.16 -10.82
CA VAL A 144 21.09 -6.54 -9.74
C VAL A 144 20.51 -7.71 -8.94
N PRO A 145 21.24 -8.84 -8.83
CA PRO A 145 20.82 -9.95 -7.98
C PRO A 145 20.75 -9.58 -6.50
N VAL A 146 19.84 -10.22 -5.78
CA VAL A 146 19.70 -10.09 -4.33
C VAL A 146 20.62 -11.08 -3.62
N GLU A 147 21.32 -10.60 -2.59
CA GLU A 147 22.16 -11.41 -1.69
C GLU A 147 21.32 -11.95 -0.53
N ALA A 148 20.53 -11.08 0.10
CA ALA A 148 19.74 -11.41 1.27
C ALA A 148 18.56 -10.43 1.46
N VAL A 149 17.54 -10.90 2.18
CA VAL A 149 16.37 -10.12 2.58
C VAL A 149 16.27 -10.09 4.10
N PHE A 150 15.88 -8.95 4.66
CA PHE A 150 15.77 -8.73 6.10
C PHE A 150 14.44 -8.06 6.40
N ARG A 151 13.51 -8.86 6.90
CA ARG A 151 12.20 -8.39 7.34
C ARG A 151 12.26 -7.87 8.77
N HIS A 152 11.48 -6.83 9.08
CA HIS A 152 11.32 -6.42 10.47
C HIS A 152 10.68 -7.56 11.29
N PRO A 153 11.25 -7.93 12.46
CA PRO A 153 10.78 -9.10 13.22
C PRO A 153 9.36 -8.96 13.77
N GLY A 154 8.88 -7.72 13.92
CA GLY A 154 7.50 -7.42 14.32
C GLY A 154 6.46 -7.50 13.19
N TYR A 155 6.85 -7.72 11.94
CA TYR A 155 5.89 -7.86 10.84
C TYR A 155 5.22 -9.23 10.88
N VAL A 156 3.89 -9.23 10.78
CA VAL A 156 3.05 -10.42 10.67
C VAL A 156 2.30 -10.33 9.35
N GLY A 157 2.38 -11.36 8.50
CA GLY A 157 1.86 -11.30 7.12
C GLY A 157 0.36 -11.05 6.96
N THR A 158 -0.44 -11.26 8.02
CA THR A 158 -1.88 -10.97 8.05
C THR A 158 -2.20 -9.54 8.48
N GLU A 159 -1.19 -8.78 8.87
CA GLU A 159 -1.29 -7.40 9.36
C GLU A 159 -0.39 -6.50 8.51
N PHE A 160 -0.59 -5.19 8.64
CA PHE A 160 0.23 -4.19 7.95
C PHE A 160 1.10 -3.38 8.91
N ASP A 161 1.07 -3.67 10.22
CA ASP A 161 1.98 -3.05 11.17
C ASP A 161 3.40 -3.58 11.00
N ASN A 162 4.40 -2.73 11.20
CA ASN A 162 5.81 -3.06 10.97
C ASN A 162 6.14 -3.50 9.53
N ASP A 163 5.39 -3.02 8.55
CA ASP A 163 5.57 -3.36 7.15
C ASP A 163 6.78 -2.67 6.51
N ILE A 164 7.98 -3.13 6.89
CA ILE A 164 9.27 -2.61 6.46
C ILE A 164 10.30 -3.73 6.34
N ALA A 165 11.12 -3.67 5.29
CA ALA A 165 12.17 -4.63 5.01
C ALA A 165 13.39 -3.97 4.34
N LEU A 166 14.54 -4.60 4.51
CA LEU A 166 15.77 -4.30 3.81
C LEU A 166 16.13 -5.42 2.84
N ILE A 167 16.64 -5.06 1.69
CA ILE A 167 17.21 -5.98 0.70
C ILE A 167 18.69 -5.61 0.53
N LYS A 168 19.56 -6.61 0.68
CA LYS A 168 20.99 -6.48 0.39
C LYS A 168 21.26 -6.98 -1.02
N LEU A 169 21.85 -6.14 -1.86
CA LEU A 169 22.23 -6.45 -3.23
C LEU A 169 23.56 -7.21 -3.27
N ALA A 170 23.66 -8.21 -4.15
CA ALA A 170 24.88 -9.00 -4.34
C ALA A 170 26.09 -8.18 -4.83
N ARG A 171 25.82 -7.02 -5.43
CA ARG A 171 26.84 -6.06 -5.87
C ARG A 171 26.23 -4.65 -5.93
N ALA A 172 27.09 -3.64 -5.95
CA ALA A 172 26.64 -2.28 -6.25
C ALA A 172 26.08 -2.20 -7.70
N PRO A 173 25.05 -1.36 -7.94
CA PRO A 173 24.57 -1.09 -9.29
C PRO A 173 25.64 -0.42 -10.17
N ARG A 174 25.68 -0.79 -11.44
CA ARG A 174 26.55 -0.21 -12.49
C ARG A 174 25.90 0.97 -13.20
N ALA A 175 24.58 1.05 -13.16
CA ALA A 175 23.84 2.22 -13.64
C ALA A 175 23.97 3.39 -12.64
N PRO A 176 23.85 4.64 -13.07
CA PRO A 176 23.81 5.79 -12.16
C PRO A 176 22.62 5.71 -11.19
N TYR A 177 22.85 6.01 -9.92
CA TYR A 177 21.83 6.13 -8.88
C TYR A 177 22.25 7.17 -7.83
N ARG A 178 21.34 7.52 -6.93
CA ARG A 178 21.63 8.21 -5.67
C ARG A 178 20.95 7.50 -4.53
N THR A 179 21.47 7.67 -3.32
CA THR A 179 20.83 7.18 -2.10
C THR A 179 19.90 8.24 -1.52
N ILE A 180 18.78 7.82 -0.92
CA ILE A 180 17.90 8.69 -0.14
C ILE A 180 18.08 8.45 1.36
N LYS A 181 17.91 9.51 2.15
CA LYS A 181 17.95 9.45 3.61
C LYS A 181 16.55 9.21 4.19
N VAL A 182 16.50 8.61 5.37
CA VAL A 182 15.30 8.54 6.22
C VAL A 182 15.44 9.54 7.37
N PRO A 183 14.35 10.16 7.84
CA PRO A 183 14.37 11.07 8.98
C PRO A 183 14.59 10.30 10.29
N ASP A 184 15.17 10.97 11.28
CA ASP A 184 15.05 10.53 12.68
C ASP A 184 13.64 10.82 13.22
N ALA A 185 13.39 10.44 14.48
CA ALA A 185 12.09 10.60 15.09
C ALA A 185 11.64 12.08 15.17
N GLU A 186 12.55 12.98 15.57
CA GLU A 186 12.27 14.41 15.74
C GLU A 186 11.93 15.06 14.39
N PHE A 187 12.74 14.81 13.36
CA PHE A 187 12.45 15.35 12.04
C PHE A 187 11.23 14.69 11.41
N GLY A 188 10.99 13.40 11.68
CA GLY A 188 9.78 12.69 11.28
C GLY A 188 8.51 13.39 11.77
N ASP A 189 8.47 13.80 13.04
CA ASP A 189 7.31 14.53 13.61
C ASP A 189 7.03 15.86 12.88
N TYR A 190 8.06 16.52 12.35
CA TYR A 190 7.89 17.74 11.53
C TYR A 190 7.36 17.42 10.12
N LEU A 191 7.83 16.35 9.50
CA LEU A 191 7.42 15.93 8.16
C LEU A 191 6.00 15.38 8.12
N GLU A 192 5.48 14.91 9.26
CA GLU A 192 4.17 14.30 9.41
C GLU A 192 3.04 15.31 9.67
N GLN A 193 3.35 16.61 9.66
CA GLN A 193 2.35 17.64 9.84
C GLN A 193 1.36 17.68 8.66
N PRO A 194 0.05 17.83 8.92
CA PRO A 194 -0.95 17.92 7.86
C PRO A 194 -0.64 19.02 6.83
N GLY A 195 -0.81 18.71 5.55
CA GLY A 195 -0.54 19.64 4.45
C GLY A 195 0.90 19.67 3.94
N VAL A 196 1.85 18.99 4.62
CA VAL A 196 3.21 18.80 4.08
C VAL A 196 3.11 18.13 2.71
N THR A 197 3.77 18.73 1.71
CA THR A 197 3.78 18.18 0.35
C THR A 197 4.62 16.92 0.33
N THR A 198 4.10 15.88 -0.33
CA THR A 198 4.82 14.62 -0.50
C THR A 198 4.67 14.11 -1.94
N PHE A 199 5.57 13.22 -2.33
CA PHE A 199 5.54 12.56 -3.63
C PHE A 199 5.60 11.05 -3.45
N VAL A 200 4.85 10.35 -4.29
CA VAL A 200 4.93 8.90 -4.46
C VAL A 200 5.30 8.58 -5.89
N THR A 201 6.17 7.60 -6.06
CA THR A 201 6.71 7.19 -7.36
C THR A 201 6.67 5.69 -7.51
N GLY A 202 6.34 5.23 -8.71
CA GLY A 202 6.33 3.81 -9.02
C GLY A 202 5.80 3.49 -10.40
N TRP A 203 5.74 2.17 -10.66
CA TRP A 203 5.19 1.57 -11.88
C TRP A 203 3.91 0.81 -11.59
N GLY A 204 3.19 1.21 -10.54
CA GLY A 204 1.90 0.64 -10.20
C GLY A 204 0.87 0.81 -11.32
N LEU A 205 -0.19 0.00 -11.23
CA LEU A 205 -1.30 0.03 -12.16
C LEU A 205 -1.83 1.46 -12.30
N ILE A 206 -1.98 1.92 -13.53
CA ILE A 206 -2.69 3.16 -13.84
C ILE A 206 -4.15 2.86 -14.17
N GLU A 207 -4.98 3.91 -14.25
CA GLU A 207 -6.35 3.82 -14.74
C GLU A 207 -6.41 3.08 -16.10
N GLY A 208 -7.40 2.20 -16.27
CA GLY A 208 -7.43 1.24 -17.38
C GLY A 208 -6.57 -0.01 -17.15
N ALA A 209 -6.04 -0.19 -15.93
CA ALA A 209 -5.16 -1.26 -15.48
C ALA A 209 -3.92 -1.50 -16.37
N GLN A 210 -3.45 -0.47 -17.07
CA GLN A 210 -2.22 -0.58 -17.84
C GLN A 210 -1.01 -0.60 -16.91
N ASN A 211 0.01 -1.38 -17.28
CA ASN A 211 1.31 -1.36 -16.62
C ASN A 211 2.15 -0.31 -17.32
N PRO A 212 2.43 0.84 -16.68
CA PRO A 212 3.24 1.85 -17.33
C PRO A 212 4.67 1.30 -17.46
N ASP A 213 5.22 1.33 -18.66
CA ASP A 213 6.64 1.10 -18.88
C ASP A 213 7.49 2.22 -18.28
N ARG A 214 6.93 3.44 -18.24
CA ARG A 214 7.55 4.64 -17.69
C ARG A 214 7.13 4.94 -16.25
N LEU A 215 8.12 5.29 -15.43
CA LEU A 215 7.93 5.69 -14.04
C LEU A 215 6.91 6.84 -13.94
N ARG A 216 5.98 6.71 -12.98
CA ARG A 216 5.00 7.74 -12.68
C ARG A 216 5.34 8.41 -11.36
N GLU A 217 4.90 9.66 -11.24
CA GLU A 217 4.95 10.42 -9.99
C GLU A 217 3.60 11.07 -9.72
N VAL A 218 3.26 11.15 -8.44
CA VAL A 218 2.09 11.89 -7.97
C VAL A 218 2.46 12.75 -6.78
N GLN A 219 2.03 14.00 -6.82
CA GLN A 219 2.11 14.92 -5.69
C GLN A 219 0.82 14.81 -4.86
N ILE A 220 0.99 14.52 -3.58
CA ILE A 220 -0.08 14.38 -2.57
C ILE A 220 0.33 15.11 -1.29
N GLN A 221 -0.56 15.16 -0.29
CA GLN A 221 -0.31 15.87 0.95
C GLN A 221 -0.38 14.93 2.15
N MET A 222 0.49 15.17 3.13
CA MET A 222 0.41 14.50 4.42
C MET A 222 -0.93 14.81 5.08
N MET A 223 -1.55 13.79 5.66
CA MET A 223 -2.85 13.90 6.31
C MET A 223 -2.73 13.54 7.79
N GLU A 224 -3.60 14.13 8.61
CA GLU A 224 -3.65 13.80 10.03
C GLU A 224 -4.07 12.34 10.22
N ARG A 225 -3.29 11.57 10.99
CA ARG A 225 -3.55 10.15 11.24
C ARG A 225 -4.95 9.89 11.82
N ASP A 226 -5.42 10.76 12.71
CA ASP A 226 -6.75 10.64 13.33
C ASP A 226 -7.89 10.84 12.34
N MET A 227 -7.69 11.73 11.36
CA MET A 227 -8.63 11.90 10.25
C MET A 227 -8.66 10.64 9.38
N CYS A 228 -7.49 10.10 8.99
CA CYS A 228 -7.40 8.87 8.22
C CYS A 228 -8.04 7.67 8.94
N ASN A 229 -7.75 7.51 10.23
CA ASN A 229 -8.34 6.48 11.08
C ASN A 229 -9.86 6.55 11.09
N GLY A 230 -10.41 7.75 11.26
CA GLY A 230 -11.85 7.86 11.33
C GLY A 230 -12.56 7.69 9.98
N LEU A 231 -11.96 8.09 8.85
CA LEU A 231 -12.47 7.76 7.51
C LEU A 231 -12.51 6.24 7.27
N LEU A 232 -11.48 5.51 7.72
CA LEU A 232 -11.45 4.05 7.62
C LEU A 232 -12.44 3.38 8.54
N LEU A 233 -12.57 3.85 9.77
CA LEU A 233 -13.55 3.33 10.72
C LEU A 233 -14.97 3.56 10.22
N GLU A 234 -15.27 4.70 9.60
CA GLU A 234 -16.56 4.97 8.96
C GLU A 234 -16.85 3.96 7.86
N ALA A 235 -15.92 3.75 6.92
CA ALA A 235 -16.09 2.76 5.84
C ALA A 235 -16.25 1.32 6.35
N ARG A 236 -15.53 0.93 7.42
CA ARG A 236 -15.68 -0.39 8.06
C ARG A 236 -17.01 -0.52 8.80
N ALA A 237 -17.44 0.54 9.48
CA ALA A 237 -18.68 0.59 10.23
C ALA A 237 -19.90 0.44 9.32
N GLU A 238 -19.90 1.05 8.14
CA GLU A 238 -20.97 0.91 7.14
C GLU A 238 -21.20 -0.54 6.67
N GLU A 239 -20.15 -1.36 6.62
CA GLU A 239 -20.32 -2.78 6.31
C GLU A 239 -20.71 -3.60 7.54
N ALA A 240 -20.07 -3.35 8.67
CA ALA A 240 -20.34 -4.08 9.90
C ALA A 240 -21.75 -3.84 10.44
N VAL A 241 -22.34 -2.67 10.21
CA VAL A 241 -23.68 -2.31 10.71
C VAL A 241 -24.77 -3.22 10.12
N LYS A 242 -24.59 -3.76 8.91
CA LYS A 242 -25.55 -4.68 8.29
C LYS A 242 -25.65 -5.98 9.08
N GLY A 243 -24.49 -6.59 9.39
CA GLY A 243 -24.42 -7.81 10.20
C GLY A 243 -24.88 -7.57 11.63
N PHE A 244 -24.51 -6.43 12.22
CA PHE A 244 -24.96 -6.05 13.56
C PHE A 244 -26.48 -5.86 13.61
N GLY A 245 -27.07 -5.16 12.64
CA GLY A 245 -28.51 -4.95 12.55
C GLY A 245 -29.28 -6.26 12.44
N TYR A 246 -28.79 -7.20 11.64
CA TYR A 246 -29.34 -8.55 11.57
C TYR A 246 -29.29 -9.26 12.93
N ALA A 247 -28.15 -9.24 13.62
CA ALA A 247 -28.03 -9.83 14.95
C ALA A 247 -28.99 -9.19 15.95
N ALA A 248 -29.05 -7.86 16.00
CA ALA A 248 -29.96 -7.10 16.87
C ALA A 248 -31.43 -7.50 16.64
N GLN A 249 -31.83 -7.69 15.37
CA GLN A 249 -33.17 -8.16 15.01
C GLN A 249 -33.42 -9.60 15.49
N VAL A 250 -32.49 -10.53 15.25
CA VAL A 250 -32.63 -11.94 15.68
C VAL A 250 -32.74 -12.05 17.20
N PHE A 251 -32.01 -11.22 17.95
CA PHE A 251 -32.08 -11.17 19.41
C PHE A 251 -33.27 -10.35 19.94
N GLY A 252 -34.11 -9.76 19.08
CA GLY A 252 -35.27 -8.97 19.49
C GLY A 252 -34.91 -7.67 20.22
N MET A 253 -33.74 -7.10 19.95
CA MET A 253 -33.32 -5.83 20.54
C MET A 253 -34.16 -4.67 19.98
N ASN A 254 -34.62 -3.77 20.85
CA ASN A 254 -35.24 -2.53 20.40
C ASN A 254 -34.18 -1.55 19.88
N GLN A 255 -34.61 -0.55 19.11
CA GLN A 255 -33.71 0.40 18.45
C GLN A 255 -32.76 1.11 19.42
N ALA A 256 -33.27 1.64 20.54
CA ALA A 256 -32.43 2.36 21.50
C ALA A 256 -31.34 1.46 22.12
N THR A 257 -31.67 0.20 22.40
CA THR A 257 -30.72 -0.79 22.93
C THR A 257 -29.68 -1.18 21.89
N ALA A 258 -30.11 -1.39 20.64
CA ALA A 258 -29.22 -1.70 19.53
C ALA A 258 -28.25 -0.54 19.23
N GLU A 259 -28.73 0.70 19.24
CA GLU A 259 -27.90 1.89 19.05
C GLU A 259 -26.87 2.07 20.17
N GLN A 260 -27.26 1.83 21.42
CA GLN A 260 -26.34 1.88 22.56
C GLN A 260 -25.26 0.81 22.44
N ALA A 261 -25.64 -0.43 22.15
CA ALA A 261 -24.70 -1.54 21.97
C ALA A 261 -23.75 -1.32 20.78
N TRP A 262 -24.26 -0.79 19.67
CA TRP A 262 -23.44 -0.41 18.52
C TRP A 262 -22.42 0.67 18.89
N SER A 263 -22.86 1.71 19.60
CA SER A 263 -21.97 2.80 20.03
C SER A 263 -20.85 2.28 20.94
N GLU A 264 -21.17 1.38 21.87
CA GLU A 264 -20.18 0.76 22.76
C GLU A 264 -19.22 -0.15 21.99
N PHE A 265 -19.74 -0.94 21.05
CA PHE A 265 -18.92 -1.80 20.18
C PHE A 265 -17.89 -0.98 19.39
N VAL A 266 -18.34 0.06 18.68
CA VAL A 266 -17.48 0.93 17.87
C VAL A 266 -16.40 1.61 18.70
N GLN A 267 -16.69 2.00 19.95
CA GLN A 267 -15.71 2.63 20.85
C GLN A 267 -14.52 1.71 21.20
N HIS A 268 -14.68 0.39 21.09
CA HIS A 268 -13.64 -0.58 21.38
C HIS A 268 -12.95 -1.12 20.11
N VAL A 269 -13.36 -0.67 18.92
CA VAL A 269 -12.69 -1.06 17.67
C VAL A 269 -11.32 -0.38 17.60
N PRO A 270 -10.23 -1.14 17.43
CA PRO A 270 -8.90 -0.56 17.33
C PRO A 270 -8.77 0.34 16.11
N ALA A 271 -7.96 1.40 16.26
CA ALA A 271 -7.63 2.30 15.17
C ALA A 271 -6.94 1.52 14.02
N PRO A 272 -7.39 1.67 12.76
CA PRO A 272 -6.80 0.97 11.62
C PRO A 272 -5.32 1.28 11.38
N LEU A 273 -4.89 2.53 11.56
CA LEU A 273 -3.51 2.99 11.46
C LEU A 273 -2.91 3.07 12.86
N THR A 274 -1.82 2.33 13.05
CA THR A 274 -1.02 2.32 14.28
C THR A 274 -0.11 3.56 14.36
N PRO A 275 0.57 3.78 15.50
CA PRO A 275 1.61 4.80 15.61
C PRO A 275 2.80 4.64 14.65
N ASN A 276 2.93 3.46 14.04
CA ASN A 276 3.96 3.14 13.05
C ASN A 276 3.56 3.46 11.62
N MET A 277 2.39 4.06 11.41
CA MET A 277 1.85 4.39 10.11
C MET A 277 1.57 5.88 9.98
N ILE A 278 1.72 6.37 8.76
CA ILE A 278 1.33 7.71 8.31
C ILE A 278 0.41 7.56 7.10
N CYS A 279 -0.34 8.60 6.78
CA CYS A 279 -1.21 8.61 5.61
C CYS A 279 -1.02 9.87 4.78
N SER A 280 -1.16 9.71 3.47
CA SER A 280 -1.05 10.81 2.52
C SER A 280 -1.99 10.59 1.34
N GLY A 281 -2.55 11.69 0.83
CA GLY A 281 -3.54 11.68 -0.24
C GLY A 281 -3.99 13.07 -0.66
N THR A 282 -5.21 13.16 -1.19
CA THR A 282 -5.87 14.41 -1.60
C THR A 282 -7.26 14.49 -1.00
N TYR A 283 -7.65 15.67 -0.52
CA TYR A 283 -8.99 15.88 0.04
C TYR A 283 -10.09 15.67 -1.01
N GLU A 284 -9.78 15.89 -2.28
CA GLU A 284 -10.67 15.67 -3.42
C GLU A 284 -10.74 14.19 -3.84
N GLY A 285 -9.90 13.31 -3.29
CA GLY A 285 -9.74 11.93 -3.74
C GLY A 285 -9.07 11.81 -5.11
N GLY A 286 -9.03 10.60 -5.66
CA GLY A 286 -8.54 10.34 -7.02
C GLY A 286 -7.03 10.42 -7.22
N LYS A 287 -6.24 10.47 -6.15
CA LYS A 287 -4.76 10.38 -6.21
C LYS A 287 -4.22 9.54 -5.05
N THR A 288 -3.93 8.28 -5.31
CA THR A 288 -3.42 7.32 -4.30
C THR A 288 -2.38 6.39 -4.91
N SER A 289 -1.61 5.70 -4.05
CA SER A 289 -0.71 4.62 -4.48
C SER A 289 -1.53 3.40 -4.92
N CYS A 290 -1.11 2.71 -5.97
CA CYS A 290 -1.84 1.58 -6.55
C CYS A 290 -0.98 0.30 -6.59
N GLN A 291 -1.58 -0.84 -6.98
CA GLN A 291 -0.85 -2.12 -7.03
C GLN A 291 0.41 -2.00 -7.89
N GLY A 292 1.58 -2.34 -7.34
CA GLY A 292 2.88 -2.18 -7.99
C GLY A 292 3.67 -0.94 -7.54
N ASP A 293 3.06 0.00 -6.81
CA ASP A 293 3.79 1.03 -6.06
C ASP A 293 4.23 0.55 -4.67
N SER A 294 3.66 -0.56 -4.19
CA SER A 294 3.99 -1.24 -2.94
C SER A 294 5.48 -1.32 -2.67
N GLY A 295 5.91 -0.92 -1.48
CA GLY A 295 7.33 -0.88 -1.10
C GLY A 295 8.09 0.33 -1.65
N GLY A 296 7.53 1.11 -2.57
CA GLY A 296 8.11 2.34 -3.07
C GLY A 296 8.19 3.45 -2.01
N PRO A 297 8.96 4.52 -2.28
CA PRO A 297 9.17 5.59 -1.32
C PRO A 297 8.04 6.64 -1.33
N LEU A 298 7.63 7.08 -0.15
CA LEU A 298 6.94 8.37 0.04
C LEU A 298 7.99 9.39 0.47
N VAL A 299 8.20 10.42 -0.37
CA VAL A 299 9.28 11.40 -0.17
C VAL A 299 8.76 12.80 0.05
N VAL A 300 9.48 13.57 0.87
CA VAL A 300 9.20 14.97 1.18
C VAL A 300 10.30 15.84 0.57
N PRO A 301 9.97 16.85 -0.24
CA PRO A 301 10.95 17.83 -0.71
C PRO A 301 11.38 18.73 0.44
N LEU A 302 12.68 19.04 0.50
CA LEU A 302 13.28 19.95 1.46
C LEU A 302 13.62 21.30 0.81
N ASN A 303 13.81 22.33 1.65
CA ASN A 303 14.07 23.70 1.19
C ASN A 303 15.40 23.86 0.42
N ASP A 304 16.33 22.93 0.61
CA ASP A 304 17.63 22.91 -0.10
C ASP A 304 17.55 22.19 -1.47
N GLY A 305 16.36 21.75 -1.87
CA GLY A 305 16.12 21.00 -3.11
C GLY A 305 16.43 19.50 -3.01
N SER A 306 16.83 19.02 -1.82
CA SER A 306 16.97 17.58 -1.57
C SER A 306 15.62 16.95 -1.16
N PHE A 307 15.60 15.63 -1.03
CA PHE A 307 14.43 14.87 -0.62
C PHE A 307 14.78 13.94 0.55
N ILE A 308 13.77 13.66 1.36
CA ILE A 308 13.87 12.70 2.46
C ILE A 308 12.70 11.73 2.40
N GLN A 309 12.95 10.46 2.70
CA GLN A 309 11.92 9.42 2.65
C GLN A 309 11.22 9.29 4.01
N ALA A 310 10.03 9.87 4.11
CA ALA A 310 9.20 9.80 5.32
C ALA A 310 8.41 8.49 5.43
N GLY A 311 8.15 7.82 4.30
CA GLY A 311 7.33 6.61 4.30
C GLY A 311 7.74 5.54 3.30
N VAL A 312 7.21 4.34 3.52
CA VAL A 312 7.22 3.21 2.57
C VAL A 312 5.77 2.89 2.22
N VAL A 313 5.44 2.83 0.93
CA VAL A 313 4.09 2.46 0.46
C VAL A 313 3.74 1.08 1.00
N SER A 314 2.67 0.98 1.80
CA SER A 314 2.27 -0.27 2.46
C SER A 314 0.95 -0.80 1.92
N TRP A 315 -0.14 -0.03 2.10
CA TRP A 315 -1.45 -0.42 1.60
C TRP A 315 -2.31 0.81 1.28
N GLY A 316 -3.33 0.62 0.44
CA GLY A 316 -4.32 1.64 0.12
C GLY A 316 -5.72 1.08 0.23
N LEU A 317 -6.72 1.96 0.25
CA LEU A 317 -8.11 1.54 0.10
C LEU A 317 -8.29 0.90 -1.29
N SER A 318 -8.66 -0.37 -1.33
CA SER A 318 -9.14 -1.04 -2.55
C SER A 318 -10.66 -0.97 -2.60
N ALA A 319 -11.25 -0.80 -3.80
CA ALA A 319 -12.70 -0.77 -3.94
C ALA A 319 -13.29 -2.13 -3.51
N LYS A 320 -14.50 -2.10 -2.92
CA LYS A 320 -15.22 -3.29 -2.39
C LYS A 320 -15.38 -4.41 -3.42
N ASP A 321 -15.33 -4.08 -4.70
CA ASP A 321 -15.37 -5.03 -5.79
C ASP A 321 -13.96 -5.14 -6.37
N SER A 322 -13.25 -6.17 -5.92
CA SER A 322 -11.97 -6.61 -6.46
C SER A 322 -11.88 -6.42 -7.98
N LYS A 323 -11.13 -5.40 -8.44
CA LYS A 323 -10.39 -5.40 -9.72
C LYS A 323 -9.55 -4.14 -10.00
N THR A 324 -9.83 -3.00 -9.37
CA THR A 324 -9.11 -1.72 -9.60
C THR A 324 -8.71 -1.04 -8.27
N CYS A 325 -7.75 -0.11 -8.34
CA CYS A 325 -7.48 0.79 -7.21
C CYS A 325 -8.70 1.66 -6.95
N ALA A 326 -9.06 1.89 -5.69
CA ALA A 326 -10.26 2.65 -5.40
C ALA A 326 -10.10 4.08 -5.92
N GLU A 327 -10.83 4.38 -7.00
CA GLU A 327 -10.76 5.66 -7.69
C GLU A 327 -11.21 6.81 -6.78
N ASN A 328 -11.99 6.49 -5.76
CA ASN A 328 -12.46 7.40 -4.72
C ASN A 328 -11.61 7.35 -3.44
N ALA A 329 -10.48 6.64 -3.42
CA ALA A 329 -9.62 6.63 -2.23
C ALA A 329 -9.08 8.03 -1.98
N ILE A 330 -9.28 8.49 -0.75
CA ILE A 330 -8.86 9.82 -0.29
C ILE A 330 -7.37 9.80 0.09
N PHE A 331 -6.86 8.64 0.52
CA PHE A 331 -5.47 8.47 0.94
C PHE A 331 -4.97 7.03 0.80
N SER A 332 -3.66 6.88 0.92
CA SER A 332 -2.95 5.61 1.13
C SER A 332 -2.22 5.63 2.47
N ALA A 333 -1.93 4.45 3.01
CA ALA A 333 -1.18 4.26 4.24
C ALA A 333 0.27 3.85 3.93
N TYR A 334 1.19 4.37 4.73
CA TYR A 334 2.61 4.18 4.58
C TYR A 334 3.22 3.83 5.93
N THR A 335 4.24 2.97 5.92
CA THR A 335 5.04 2.71 7.11
C THR A 335 5.90 3.93 7.42
N ARG A 336 5.82 4.44 8.66
CA ARG A 336 6.54 5.61 9.16
C ARG A 336 8.02 5.29 9.33
N THR A 337 8.89 5.71 8.40
CA THR A 337 10.33 5.33 8.41
C THR A 337 11.08 5.79 9.65
N ALA A 338 10.68 6.94 10.21
CA ALA A 338 11.28 7.53 11.41
C ALA A 338 11.30 6.58 12.62
N ASN A 339 10.30 5.69 12.74
CA ASN A 339 10.21 4.73 13.85
C ASN A 339 11.21 3.56 13.72
N TYR A 340 11.84 3.38 12.56
CA TYR A 340 12.65 2.19 12.27
C TYR A 340 14.13 2.47 12.08
N VAL A 341 14.60 3.71 12.26
CA VAL A 341 16.01 4.08 12.09
C VAL A 341 16.94 3.20 12.92
N GLY A 342 16.58 2.89 14.16
CA GLY A 342 17.35 1.97 15.02
C GLY A 342 17.48 0.57 14.40
N TRP A 343 16.36 -0.01 13.97
CA TRP A 343 16.36 -1.32 13.33
C TRP A 343 17.13 -1.33 11.99
N LEU A 344 16.98 -0.29 11.17
CA LEU A 344 17.70 -0.15 9.90
C LEU A 344 19.21 -0.15 10.13
N ASN A 345 19.69 0.68 11.05
CA ASN A 345 21.11 0.79 11.38
C ASN A 345 21.67 -0.52 11.93
N ASP A 346 20.97 -1.15 12.88
CA ASP A 346 21.38 -2.42 13.47
C ASP A 346 21.46 -3.54 12.43
N THR A 347 20.47 -3.63 11.56
CA THR A 347 20.41 -4.65 10.51
C THR A 347 21.53 -4.46 9.50
N ILE A 348 21.76 -3.24 9.04
CA ILE A 348 22.85 -2.92 8.11
C ILE A 348 24.20 -3.23 8.76
N ALA A 349 24.45 -2.76 9.99
CA ALA A 349 25.72 -2.93 10.67
C ALA A 349 26.10 -4.41 10.91
N ARG A 350 25.13 -5.26 11.26
CA ARG A 350 25.36 -6.69 11.51
C ARG A 350 25.62 -7.51 10.25
N ASN A 351 25.29 -6.96 9.07
CA ASN A 351 25.27 -7.70 7.81
C ASN A 351 26.05 -7.00 6.69
N ASN A 352 26.89 -6.00 6.99
CA ASN A 352 27.59 -5.21 5.97
C ASN A 352 28.76 -5.97 5.34
#